data_AF-W7SXK5-F1
#
_entry.id   AF-W7SXK5-F1
#
_cell.length_a   1.000
_cell.length_b   1.000
_cell.length_c   1.000
_cell.angle_alpha   90.00
_cell.angle_beta   90.00
_cell.angle_gamma   90.00
#
_symmetry.space_group_name_H-M   'P 1'
#
loop_
_entity.id
_entity.type
_entity.pdbx_description
1 polymer ?
#
loop_
_entity_poly.entity_id
_entity_poly.type
_entity_poly.pdbx_seq_one_letter_code
_entity_poly.pdbx_strand_id
1 'polypeptide(L)'
;MEMGNPEQDGPPTLYDWAGGEKALTELTEAFYREVLKDDLLEPMFRGMSSDHPRRVAHWLGEVFGGPTTYTAERGGYSTMLGMHLGKAITEPQRRRWISLLQDAADEVGLPADPEFRAAFTGYLEWGTRIALANSQPGAEPVKHAPVPHWGWGVHRLHALNRADHAYVTRRVIRLPNRVIMTGRRVFHVMLFRFALGLARFR
;
A
#
# COMPACT_ATOMS: atom_id res chain seq x y z
N MET A 1 -8.36 -5.36 42.76
CA MET A 1 -9.01 -5.25 41.44
C MET A 1 -8.29 -4.13 40.72
N GLU A 2 -7.38 -4.49 39.83
CA GLU A 2 -6.60 -3.53 39.06
C GLU A 2 -7.46 -3.12 37.86
N MET A 3 -7.82 -1.84 37.81
CA MET A 3 -8.66 -1.27 36.75
C MET A 3 -7.81 -1.21 35.47
N GLY A 4 -8.08 -2.10 34.52
CA GLY A 4 -7.38 -2.16 33.24
C GLY A 4 -7.45 -0.84 32.48
N ASN A 5 -6.32 -0.47 31.85
CA ASN A 5 -6.15 0.75 31.07
C ASN A 5 -7.15 0.78 29.89
N PRO A 6 -8.06 1.78 29.78
CA PRO A 6 -9.11 1.83 28.76
C PRO A 6 -8.64 2.29 27.36
N GLU A 7 -7.34 2.21 27.04
CA GLU A 7 -6.78 2.72 25.79
C GLU A 7 -6.69 1.69 24.63
N GLN A 8 -7.08 0.43 24.83
CA GLN A 8 -6.91 -0.64 23.82
C GLN A 8 -8.20 -1.13 23.14
N ASP A 9 -9.13 -0.23 22.81
CA ASP A 9 -10.35 -0.58 22.06
C ASP A 9 -10.20 -0.46 20.52
N GLY A 10 -8.97 -0.40 20.01
CA GLY A 10 -8.66 -0.34 18.58
C GLY A 10 -7.96 -1.59 18.06
N PRO A 11 -8.00 -1.88 16.74
CA PRO A 11 -7.18 -2.92 16.15
C PRO A 11 -5.71 -2.62 16.41
N PRO A 12 -4.86 -3.66 16.49
CA PRO A 12 -3.42 -3.49 16.65
C PRO A 12 -2.85 -2.63 15.53
N THR A 13 -1.69 -2.01 15.75
CA THR A 13 -1.02 -1.28 14.67
C THR A 13 -0.62 -2.25 13.54
N LEU A 14 -0.40 -1.72 12.32
CA LEU A 14 0.12 -2.56 11.24
C LEU A 14 1.52 -3.10 11.57
N TYR A 15 2.29 -2.34 12.36
CA TYR A 15 3.60 -2.76 12.87
C TYR A 15 3.48 -3.99 13.78
N ASP A 16 2.60 -3.93 14.77
CA ASP A 16 2.38 -5.06 15.70
C ASP A 16 1.82 -6.27 14.95
N TRP A 17 0.87 -6.06 14.04
CA TRP A 17 0.28 -7.13 13.23
C TRP A 17 1.31 -7.79 12.32
N ALA A 18 2.22 -7.03 11.71
CA ALA A 18 3.28 -7.56 10.87
C ALA A 18 4.29 -8.42 11.64
N GLY A 19 4.32 -8.35 12.98
CA GLY A 19 5.33 -9.02 13.82
C GLY A 19 6.48 -8.11 14.26
N GLY A 20 6.30 -6.79 14.16
CA GLY A 20 7.24 -5.78 14.64
C GLY A 20 8.56 -5.70 13.88
N GLU A 21 9.58 -5.14 14.52
CA GLU A 21 10.89 -4.84 13.92
C GLU A 21 11.57 -6.07 13.33
N LYS A 22 11.49 -7.22 14.01
CA LYS A 22 12.09 -8.47 13.54
C LYS A 22 11.54 -8.86 12.17
N ALA A 23 10.21 -8.89 12.04
CA ALA A 23 9.55 -9.28 10.79
C ALA A 23 9.82 -8.27 9.65
N LEU A 24 9.83 -6.96 9.96
CA LEU A 24 10.13 -5.93 8.96
C LEU A 24 11.60 -5.95 8.52
N THR A 25 12.52 -6.33 9.42
CA THR A 25 13.94 -6.50 9.08
C THR A 25 14.13 -7.72 8.17
N GLU A 26 13.53 -8.86 8.53
CA GLU A 26 13.55 -10.07 7.69
C GLU A 26 12.95 -9.78 6.30
N LEU A 27 11.83 -9.06 6.23
CA LEU A 27 11.22 -8.60 4.99
C LEU A 27 12.18 -7.78 4.13
N THR A 28 12.81 -6.73 4.68
CA THR A 28 13.65 -5.84 3.87
C THR A 28 14.96 -6.51 3.47
N GLU A 29 15.52 -7.40 4.31
CA GLU A 29 16.67 -8.21 3.95
C GLU A 29 16.37 -9.14 2.78
N ALA A 30 15.24 -9.86 2.83
CA ALA A 30 14.79 -10.72 1.73
C ALA A 30 14.53 -9.92 0.45
N PHE A 31 13.83 -8.79 0.59
CA PHE A 31 13.54 -7.89 -0.51
C PHE A 31 14.81 -7.38 -1.21
N TYR A 32 15.77 -6.83 -0.46
CA TYR A 32 16.96 -6.26 -1.07
C TYR A 32 17.91 -7.31 -1.65
N ARG A 33 17.88 -8.55 -1.14
CA ARG A 33 18.56 -9.67 -1.78
C ARG A 33 18.02 -9.96 -3.18
N GLU A 34 16.71 -9.86 -3.40
CA GLU A 34 16.11 -10.05 -4.73
C GLU A 34 16.27 -8.82 -5.62
N VAL A 35 16.20 -7.60 -5.07
CA VAL A 35 16.49 -6.34 -5.79
C VAL A 35 17.88 -6.35 -6.41
N LEU A 36 18.90 -6.84 -5.69
CA LEU A 36 20.27 -6.92 -6.21
C LEU A 36 20.47 -7.98 -7.32
N LYS A 37 19.48 -8.85 -7.55
CA LYS A 37 19.46 -9.82 -8.65
C LYS A 37 18.61 -9.37 -9.82
N ASP A 38 17.87 -8.27 -9.67
CA ASP A 38 16.90 -7.81 -10.65
C ASP A 38 17.53 -6.82 -11.64
N ASP A 39 17.56 -7.15 -12.93
CA ASP A 39 18.22 -6.34 -13.95
C ASP A 39 17.70 -4.89 -14.04
N LEU A 40 16.43 -4.65 -13.68
CA LEU A 40 15.80 -3.33 -13.77
C LEU A 40 16.13 -2.45 -12.55
N LEU A 41 16.22 -3.05 -11.36
CA LEU A 41 16.41 -2.32 -10.11
C LEU A 41 17.86 -2.32 -9.63
N GLU A 42 18.64 -3.37 -9.91
CA GLU A 42 20.03 -3.49 -9.46
C GLU A 42 20.85 -2.22 -9.75
N PRO A 43 20.77 -1.58 -10.94
CA PRO A 43 21.57 -0.39 -11.22
C PRO A 43 21.28 0.79 -10.27
N MET A 44 20.07 0.85 -9.69
CA MET A 44 19.68 1.89 -8.72
C MET A 44 20.24 1.63 -7.33
N PHE A 45 20.44 0.35 -6.98
CA PHE A 45 20.82 -0.09 -5.64
C PHE A 45 22.26 -0.62 -5.56
N ARG A 46 22.96 -0.70 -6.70
CA ARG A 46 24.38 -1.06 -6.76
C ARG A 46 25.19 -0.18 -5.82
N GLY A 47 25.96 -0.82 -4.94
CA GLY A 47 26.79 -0.12 -3.95
C GLY A 47 26.00 0.49 -2.78
N MET A 48 24.73 0.12 -2.59
CA MET A 48 24.00 0.46 -1.37
C MET A 48 24.77 -0.04 -0.14
N SER A 49 24.70 0.72 0.96
CA SER A 49 25.26 0.31 2.24
C SER A 49 24.61 -0.98 2.72
N SER A 50 25.38 -1.87 3.37
CA SER A 50 24.86 -3.10 4.00
C SER A 50 23.75 -2.83 5.03
N ASP A 51 23.73 -1.64 5.62
CA ASP A 51 22.72 -1.19 6.59
C ASP A 51 21.44 -0.64 5.92
N HIS A 52 21.36 -0.61 4.58
CA HIS A 52 20.19 -0.09 3.87
C HIS A 52 18.89 -0.84 4.19
N PRO A 53 18.85 -2.19 4.23
CA PRO A 53 17.64 -2.93 4.59
C PRO A 53 17.09 -2.55 5.97
N ARG A 54 17.95 -2.47 6.99
CA ARG A 54 17.57 -2.09 8.35
C ARG A 54 16.97 -0.67 8.41
N ARG A 55 17.55 0.28 7.66
CA ARG A 55 16.99 1.65 7.57
C ARG A 55 15.59 1.66 6.98
N VAL A 56 15.33 0.83 5.96
CA VAL A 56 14.00 0.72 5.37
C VAL A 56 13.02 0.03 6.33
N ALA A 57 13.47 -0.97 7.10
CA ALA A 57 12.66 -1.60 8.14
C ALA A 57 12.24 -0.59 9.21
N HIS A 58 13.16 0.25 9.69
CA HIS A 58 12.84 1.31 10.65
C HIS A 58 11.84 2.32 10.05
N TRP A 59 12.01 2.70 8.78
CA TRP A 59 11.07 3.61 8.11
C TRP A 59 9.67 3.01 8.02
N LEU A 60 9.55 1.77 7.54
CA LEU A 60 8.27 1.05 7.48
C LEU A 60 7.66 0.89 8.87
N GLY A 61 8.48 0.59 9.87
CA GLY A 61 8.03 0.42 11.25
C GLY A 61 7.40 1.67 11.81
N GLU A 62 8.07 2.81 11.69
CA GLU A 62 7.55 4.10 12.14
C GLU A 62 6.26 4.49 11.40
N VAL A 63 6.22 4.26 10.09
CA VAL A 63 5.03 4.50 9.26
C VAL A 63 3.85 3.65 9.74
N PHE A 64 4.08 2.37 10.03
CA PHE A 64 3.04 1.41 10.42
C PHE A 64 2.62 1.49 11.88
N GLY A 65 3.04 2.53 12.61
CA GLY A 65 2.64 2.81 13.98
C GLY A 65 3.59 2.23 15.05
N GLY A 66 4.77 1.75 14.65
CA GLY A 66 5.83 1.33 15.55
C GLY A 66 6.67 2.49 16.09
N PRO A 67 7.82 2.19 16.73
CA PRO A 67 8.71 3.20 17.31
C PRO A 67 9.25 4.21 16.29
N THR A 68 9.57 5.42 16.75
CA THR A 68 10.14 6.51 15.92
C THR A 68 11.64 6.37 15.66
N THR A 69 12.14 5.13 15.58
CA THR A 69 13.57 4.81 15.47
C THR A 69 14.19 5.42 14.21
N TYR A 70 13.47 5.43 13.08
CA TYR A 70 13.98 6.05 11.86
C TYR A 70 14.15 7.56 12.04
N THR A 71 13.16 8.25 12.61
CA THR A 71 13.26 9.67 12.91
C THR A 71 14.40 9.96 13.88
N ALA A 72 14.50 9.21 14.98
CA ALA A 72 15.53 9.40 15.99
C ALA A 72 16.95 9.22 15.44
N GLU A 73 17.17 8.19 14.61
CA GLU A 73 18.51 7.85 14.11
C GLU A 73 18.86 8.56 12.79
N ARG A 74 17.86 8.94 11.98
CA ARG A 74 18.07 9.35 10.59
C ARG A 74 17.48 10.72 10.26
N GLY A 75 16.70 11.36 11.14
CA GLY A 75 16.10 12.67 10.87
C GLY A 75 14.79 12.64 10.09
N GLY A 76 14.15 11.46 9.98
CA GLY A 76 12.76 11.35 9.55
C GLY A 76 12.54 11.67 8.07
N TYR A 77 11.37 12.21 7.77
CA TYR A 77 10.90 12.48 6.41
C TYR A 77 11.91 13.25 5.55
N SER A 78 12.57 14.29 6.08
CA SER A 78 13.51 15.12 5.30
C SER A 78 14.66 14.29 4.73
N THR A 79 15.18 13.34 5.51
CA THR A 79 16.22 12.41 5.05
C THR A 79 15.68 11.42 4.03
N MET A 80 14.48 10.86 4.26
CA MET A 80 13.86 9.95 3.30
C MET A 80 13.62 10.63 1.95
N LEU A 81 13.14 11.87 1.96
CA LEU A 81 12.98 12.70 0.78
C LEU A 81 14.31 12.88 0.05
N GLY A 82 15.36 13.28 0.76
CA GLY A 82 16.70 13.49 0.19
C GLY A 82 17.27 12.26 -0.53
N MET A 83 16.94 11.05 -0.07
CA MET A 83 17.37 9.81 -0.72
C MET A 83 16.71 9.56 -2.09
N HIS A 84 15.55 10.20 -2.35
CA HIS A 84 14.76 10.01 -3.57
C HIS A 84 14.94 11.15 -4.59
N LEU A 85 15.35 12.34 -4.16
CA LEU A 85 15.52 13.50 -5.05
C LEU A 85 16.50 13.20 -6.20
N GLY A 86 16.11 13.60 -7.41
CA GLY A 86 16.96 13.50 -8.62
C GLY A 86 17.27 12.08 -9.10
N LYS A 87 16.59 11.06 -8.56
CA LYS A 87 16.79 9.66 -8.97
C LYS A 87 16.10 9.29 -10.29
N ALA A 88 15.25 10.16 -10.82
CA ALA A 88 14.48 9.94 -12.05
C ALA A 88 13.83 8.55 -12.10
N ILE A 89 13.18 8.16 -11.00
CA ILE A 89 12.53 6.86 -10.87
C ILE A 89 11.48 6.76 -11.98
N THR A 90 11.47 5.63 -12.67
CA THR A 90 10.52 5.33 -13.73
C THR A 90 9.35 4.49 -13.21
N GLU A 91 8.21 4.57 -13.88
CA GLU A 91 7.04 3.78 -13.51
C GLU A 91 7.29 2.25 -13.57
N PRO A 92 8.04 1.69 -14.55
CA PRO A 92 8.44 0.28 -14.50
C PRO A 92 9.26 -0.08 -13.26
N GLN A 93 10.23 0.75 -12.87
CA GLN A 93 11.02 0.53 -11.65
C GLN A 93 10.13 0.54 -10.42
N ARG A 94 9.23 1.53 -10.31
CA ARG A 94 8.27 1.64 -9.20
C ARG A 94 7.43 0.38 -9.04
N ARG A 95 6.80 -0.09 -10.13
CA ARG A 95 5.97 -1.31 -10.10
C ARG A 95 6.78 -2.56 -9.79
N ARG A 96 8.00 -2.67 -10.33
CA ARG A 96 8.87 -3.81 -10.06
C ARG A 96 9.30 -3.86 -8.59
N TRP A 97 9.61 -2.70 -8.01
CA TRP A 97 9.94 -2.56 -6.59
C TRP A 97 8.78 -3.05 -5.71
N ILE A 98 7.54 -2.64 -6.00
CA ILE A 98 6.34 -3.10 -5.26
C ILE A 98 6.14 -4.61 -5.39
N SER A 99 6.31 -5.16 -6.60
CA SER A 99 6.16 -6.60 -6.84
C SER A 99 7.13 -7.40 -5.98
N LEU A 100 8.43 -7.06 -6.04
CA LEU A 100 9.47 -7.77 -5.30
C LEU A 100 9.29 -7.66 -3.78
N LEU A 101 8.82 -6.51 -3.26
CA LEU A 101 8.56 -6.36 -1.83
C LEU A 101 7.37 -7.22 -1.37
N GLN A 102 6.34 -7.38 -2.21
CA GLN A 102 5.22 -8.28 -1.93
C GLN A 102 5.66 -9.76 -2.00
N ASP A 103 6.46 -10.13 -3.00
CA ASP A 103 7.03 -11.47 -3.11
C ASP A 103 7.90 -11.80 -1.88
N ALA A 104 8.72 -10.85 -1.43
CA ALA A 104 9.52 -10.99 -0.21
C ALA A 104 8.65 -11.13 1.04
N ALA A 105 7.53 -10.40 1.12
CA ALA A 105 6.57 -10.54 2.23
C ALA A 105 5.94 -11.93 2.28
N ASP A 106 5.70 -12.56 1.13
CA ASP A 106 5.26 -13.95 1.07
C ASP A 106 6.38 -14.91 1.50
N GLU A 107 7.61 -14.67 1.04
CA GLU A 107 8.78 -15.50 1.37
C GLU A 107 9.04 -15.57 2.88
N VAL A 108 9.03 -14.43 3.57
CA VAL A 108 9.31 -14.37 5.01
C VAL A 108 8.09 -14.66 5.88
N GLY A 109 6.94 -14.96 5.27
CA GLY A 109 5.73 -15.34 5.98
C GLY A 109 5.05 -14.19 6.72
N LEU A 110 5.08 -12.97 6.18
CA LEU A 110 4.23 -11.89 6.70
C LEU A 110 2.76 -12.31 6.65
N PRO A 111 1.90 -11.80 7.56
CA PRO A 111 0.48 -12.13 7.60
C PRO A 111 -0.18 -12.03 6.22
N ALA A 112 -0.91 -13.06 5.80
CA ALA A 112 -1.53 -13.14 4.47
C ALA A 112 -3.03 -12.80 4.49
N ASP A 113 -3.56 -12.34 5.62
CA ASP A 113 -4.96 -11.94 5.71
C ASP A 113 -5.26 -10.77 4.74
N PRO A 114 -6.42 -10.80 4.04
CA PRO A 114 -6.74 -9.81 3.01
C PRO A 114 -6.71 -8.37 3.52
N GLU A 115 -7.11 -8.13 4.76
CA GLU A 115 -7.13 -6.83 5.41
C GLU A 115 -5.73 -6.24 5.54
N PHE A 116 -4.77 -7.02 6.08
CA PHE A 116 -3.39 -6.58 6.22
C PHE A 116 -2.75 -6.37 4.85
N ARG A 117 -2.92 -7.32 3.93
CA ARG A 117 -2.32 -7.23 2.59
C ARG A 117 -2.88 -6.04 1.81
N ALA A 118 -4.18 -5.73 1.93
CA ALA A 118 -4.75 -4.52 1.34
C ALA A 118 -4.16 -3.25 1.95
N ALA A 119 -4.02 -3.17 3.28
CA ALA A 119 -3.46 -2.00 3.96
C ALA A 119 -1.97 -1.80 3.62
N PHE A 120 -1.18 -2.87 3.65
CA PHE A 120 0.24 -2.91 3.30
C PHE A 120 0.45 -2.45 1.85
N THR A 121 -0.23 -3.09 0.89
CA THR A 121 -0.13 -2.73 -0.54
C THR A 121 -0.64 -1.32 -0.80
N GLY A 122 -1.68 -0.87 -0.08
CA GLY A 122 -2.17 0.51 -0.14
C GLY A 122 -1.09 1.54 0.22
N TYR A 123 -0.32 1.28 1.28
CA TYR A 123 0.82 2.14 1.64
C TYR A 123 1.91 2.11 0.56
N LEU A 124 2.31 0.93 0.10
CA LEU A 124 3.36 0.80 -0.92
C LEU A 124 3.00 1.58 -2.19
N GLU A 125 1.76 1.45 -2.66
CA GLU A 125 1.27 2.20 -3.82
C GLU A 125 1.27 3.72 -3.59
N TRP A 126 0.79 4.18 -2.43
CA TRP A 126 0.76 5.60 -2.10
C TRP A 126 2.17 6.20 -1.95
N GLY A 127 3.02 5.56 -1.13
CA GLY A 127 4.36 6.03 -0.81
C GLY A 127 5.28 6.03 -2.03
N THR A 128 5.24 4.98 -2.85
CA THR A 128 6.08 4.91 -4.05
C THR A 128 5.65 5.89 -5.14
N ARG A 129 4.37 6.31 -5.22
CA ARG A 129 3.94 7.39 -6.12
C ARG A 129 4.51 8.74 -5.69
N ILE A 130 4.62 8.99 -4.39
CA ILE A 130 5.29 10.19 -3.86
C ILE A 130 6.79 10.13 -4.20
N ALA A 131 7.43 8.98 -3.97
CA ALA A 131 8.84 8.77 -4.33
C ALA A 131 9.10 9.01 -5.83
N LEU A 132 8.23 8.48 -6.70
CA LEU A 132 8.26 8.70 -8.13
C LEU A 132 8.20 10.20 -8.46
N ALA A 133 7.19 10.91 -7.95
CA ALA A 133 6.99 12.33 -8.20
C ALA A 133 8.19 13.17 -7.70
N ASN A 134 8.67 12.90 -6.49
CA ASN A 134 9.77 13.64 -5.87
C ASN A 134 11.13 13.36 -6.53
N SER A 135 11.28 12.23 -7.22
CA SER A 135 12.53 11.87 -7.87
C SER A 135 12.77 12.57 -9.22
N GLN A 136 11.75 13.20 -9.79
CA GLN A 136 11.84 13.78 -11.12
C GLN A 136 12.77 15.01 -11.15
N PRO A 137 13.49 15.25 -12.27
CA PRO A 137 14.23 16.49 -12.47
C PRO A 137 13.32 17.72 -12.32
N GLY A 138 13.72 18.68 -11.49
CA GLY A 138 12.96 19.91 -11.25
C GLY A 138 11.72 19.75 -10.36
N ALA A 139 11.57 18.63 -9.65
CA ALA A 139 10.51 18.48 -8.65
C ALA A 139 10.70 19.47 -7.48
N GLU A 140 9.60 20.10 -7.05
CA GLU A 140 9.55 20.99 -5.88
C GLU A 140 8.67 20.41 -4.76
N PRO A 141 9.13 19.33 -4.08
CA PRO A 141 8.34 18.69 -3.04
C PRO A 141 8.34 19.49 -1.74
N VAL A 142 7.37 19.19 -0.87
CA VAL A 142 7.38 19.68 0.51
C VAL A 142 8.61 19.12 1.22
N LYS A 143 9.53 20.02 1.63
CA LYS A 143 10.84 19.65 2.18
C LYS A 143 10.78 19.24 3.66
N HIS A 144 9.77 19.71 4.39
CA HIS A 144 9.58 19.44 5.81
C HIS A 144 8.14 18.99 6.08
N ALA A 145 8.00 17.74 6.50
CA ALA A 145 6.75 17.12 6.89
C ALA A 145 7.04 16.08 7.99
N PRO A 146 6.05 15.69 8.80
CA PRO A 146 6.21 14.53 9.68
C PRO A 146 6.34 13.24 8.86
N VAL A 147 6.88 12.18 9.47
CA VAL A 147 6.77 10.83 8.91
C VAL A 147 5.29 10.46 8.83
N PRO A 148 4.80 9.95 7.69
CA PRO A 148 3.40 9.60 7.56
C PRO A 148 3.06 8.42 8.45
N HIS A 149 1.93 8.48 9.16
CA HIS A 149 1.37 7.34 9.86
C HIS A 149 0.30 6.68 9.00
N TRP A 150 0.48 5.39 8.70
CA TRP A 150 -0.41 4.58 7.89
C TRP A 150 -1.02 3.46 8.73
N GLY A 151 -2.35 3.34 8.66
CA GLY A 151 -3.11 2.29 9.35
C GLY A 151 -3.93 1.45 8.38
N TRP A 152 -4.92 0.72 8.91
CA TRP A 152 -5.77 -0.24 8.19
C TRP A 152 -6.66 0.32 7.06
N GLY A 153 -6.54 1.60 6.69
CA GLY A 153 -7.34 2.21 5.61
C GLY A 153 -8.85 2.38 5.93
N VAL A 154 -9.33 1.88 7.07
CA VAL A 154 -10.70 2.07 7.58
C VAL A 154 -10.72 2.06 9.11
N HIS A 155 -10.70 3.25 9.71
CA HIS A 155 -11.13 3.48 11.10
C HIS A 155 -11.86 4.83 11.09
N ARG A 156 -13.20 4.90 10.98
CA ARG A 156 -14.20 4.38 11.91
C ARG A 156 -15.56 4.24 11.19
N LEU A 157 -16.10 3.03 11.04
CA LEU A 157 -17.52 2.81 10.69
C LEU A 157 -18.36 2.43 11.94
N HIS A 158 -17.93 2.83 13.13
CA HIS A 158 -18.77 2.83 14.31
C HIS A 158 -19.37 4.22 14.53
N ALA A 159 -20.38 4.53 13.71
CA ALA A 159 -21.54 5.35 14.02
C ALA A 159 -22.57 5.27 12.87
N LEU A 160 -22.90 4.06 12.40
CA LEU A 160 -24.12 3.88 11.60
C LEU A 160 -24.91 2.72 12.21
N ASN A 161 -26.01 3.11 12.84
CA ASN A 161 -27.04 2.21 13.32
C ASN A 161 -27.58 1.38 12.13
N ARG A 162 -28.11 0.19 12.39
CA ARG A 162 -28.64 -0.78 11.39
C ARG A 162 -29.70 -0.22 10.42
N ALA A 163 -30.13 1.03 10.58
CA ALA A 163 -31.09 1.72 9.73
C ALA A 163 -30.49 2.25 8.40
N ASP A 164 -29.17 2.45 8.29
CA ASP A 164 -28.57 3.13 7.12
C ASP A 164 -28.10 2.18 5.99
N HIS A 165 -28.32 0.88 6.15
CA HIS A 165 -27.96 -0.15 5.15
C HIS A 165 -28.77 -0.07 3.85
N ALA A 166 -29.75 0.85 3.76
CA ALA A 166 -30.59 1.04 2.58
C ALA A 166 -30.01 2.02 1.53
N TYR A 167 -28.87 2.69 1.78
CA TYR A 167 -28.42 3.79 0.92
C TYR A 167 -27.24 3.48 -0.04
N VAL A 168 -26.44 2.42 0.19
CA VAL A 168 -25.19 2.17 -0.58
C VAL A 168 -25.33 1.11 -1.70
N THR A 169 -26.55 0.78 -2.13
CA THR A 169 -26.76 -0.11 -3.30
C THR A 169 -27.54 0.52 -4.45
N ARG A 170 -27.73 1.85 -4.47
CA ARG A 170 -28.43 2.54 -5.58
C ARG A 170 -27.79 3.86 -6.00
N ARG A 171 -26.49 3.90 -6.36
CA ARG A 171 -25.97 5.03 -7.18
C ARG A 171 -24.57 4.84 -7.78
N VAL A 172 -24.25 3.68 -8.38
CA VAL A 172 -23.08 3.57 -9.28
C VAL A 172 -23.39 2.72 -10.50
N ILE A 173 -24.46 3.04 -11.23
CA ILE A 173 -24.56 2.78 -12.69
C ILE A 173 -25.40 3.90 -13.30
N ARG A 174 -24.75 4.96 -13.78
CA ARG A 174 -25.24 5.86 -14.85
C ARG A 174 -24.11 6.78 -15.33
N LEU A 175 -23.43 6.39 -16.38
CA LEU A 175 -23.10 7.33 -17.48
C LEU A 175 -24.29 7.27 -18.44
N PRO A 176 -24.72 8.39 -19.07
CA PRO A 176 -24.27 8.55 -20.45
C PRO A 176 -24.20 10.01 -20.95
N ASN A 177 -23.25 10.26 -21.86
CA ASN A 177 -23.40 11.30 -22.87
C ASN A 177 -24.55 10.92 -23.82
N ARG A 178 -25.34 11.93 -24.20
CA ARG A 178 -26.54 11.88 -25.03
C ARG A 178 -26.31 11.23 -26.40
N VAL A 179 -27.27 10.41 -26.84
CA VAL A 179 -27.79 10.45 -28.22
C VAL A 179 -29.31 10.37 -28.16
N ILE A 180 -29.96 11.35 -28.79
CA ILE A 180 -31.40 11.47 -28.99
C ILE A 180 -31.74 10.68 -30.25
N MET A 181 -32.71 9.75 -30.17
CA MET A 181 -33.63 9.43 -31.28
C MET A 181 -34.96 8.89 -30.75
N THR A 182 -36.02 9.37 -31.36
CA THR A 182 -37.44 9.28 -31.04
C THR A 182 -38.09 7.95 -31.43
N GLY A 183 -39.04 7.43 -30.62
CA GLY A 183 -40.15 6.61 -31.13
C GLY A 183 -40.55 5.33 -30.36
N ARG A 184 -41.75 5.37 -29.75
CA ARG A 184 -42.73 4.29 -29.47
C ARG A 184 -42.32 2.99 -28.71
N ARG A 185 -42.78 2.95 -27.45
CA ARG A 185 -43.53 1.87 -26.74
C ARG A 185 -42.97 0.43 -26.61
N VAL A 186 -42.46 0.16 -25.39
CA VAL A 186 -42.75 -0.91 -24.38
C VAL A 186 -42.84 -2.40 -24.80
N PHE A 187 -42.02 -3.31 -24.24
CA PHE A 187 -42.30 -4.16 -23.02
C PHE A 187 -41.36 -5.39 -22.83
N HIS A 188 -40.98 -5.63 -21.55
CA HIS A 188 -40.56 -6.89 -20.83
C HIS A 188 -39.30 -7.68 -21.29
N VAL A 189 -38.50 -8.42 -20.48
CA VAL A 189 -38.20 -8.68 -19.04
C VAL A 189 -36.92 -9.58 -19.08
N MET A 190 -35.81 -9.22 -18.42
CA MET A 190 -35.23 -9.79 -17.18
C MET A 190 -34.47 -11.15 -17.28
N LEU A 191 -33.31 -11.20 -16.58
CA LEU A 191 -32.58 -12.34 -15.96
C LEU A 191 -31.60 -13.25 -16.75
N PHE A 192 -30.33 -13.17 -16.28
CA PHE A 192 -29.39 -14.26 -15.91
C PHE A 192 -29.01 -15.38 -16.92
N ARG A 193 -27.71 -15.50 -17.24
CA ARG A 193 -26.84 -16.65 -16.87
C ARG A 193 -25.38 -16.55 -17.35
N PHE A 194 -24.49 -17.00 -16.47
CA PHE A 194 -23.10 -17.43 -16.67
C PHE A 194 -22.95 -18.52 -17.76
N ALA A 195 -21.87 -18.53 -18.52
CA ALA A 195 -21.33 -19.73 -19.15
C ALA A 195 -19.82 -19.63 -19.46
N LEU A 196 -19.08 -20.64 -18.99
CA LEU A 196 -17.67 -20.94 -19.28
C LEU A 196 -17.43 -21.21 -20.77
N GLY A 197 -16.17 -21.03 -21.21
CA GLY A 197 -15.64 -21.61 -22.44
C GLY A 197 -14.22 -22.13 -22.25
N LEU A 198 -14.06 -23.32 -21.65
CA LEU A 198 -12.84 -24.12 -21.80
C LEU A 198 -12.98 -24.97 -23.07
N ALA A 199 -12.04 -24.79 -24.01
CA ALA A 199 -11.86 -25.67 -25.14
C ALA A 199 -10.89 -26.81 -24.78
N ARG A 200 -11.28 -28.05 -25.09
CA ARG A 200 -10.34 -29.17 -25.32
C ARG A 200 -10.81 -29.99 -26.52
N PHE A 201 -9.90 -30.08 -27.49
CA PHE A 201 -9.65 -31.15 -28.47
C PHE A 201 -10.63 -32.34 -28.49
N ARG A 202 -11.34 -32.52 -29.61
CA ARG A 202 -10.91 -33.36 -30.74
C ARG A 202 -11.74 -33.08 -31.98
#